data_AF-A0A1I1U9B3-F1
#
_entry.id   AF-A0A1I1U9B3-F1
#
_cell.length_a   1.000
_cell.length_b   1.000
_cell.length_c   1.000
_cell.angle_alpha   90.00
_cell.angle_beta   90.00
_cell.angle_gamma   90.00
#
_symmetry.space_group_name_H-M   'P 1'
#
loop_
_entity.id
_entity.type
_entity.pdbx_description
1 polymer ?
#
loop_
_entity_poly.entity_id
_entity_poly.type
_entity_poly.pdbx_seq_one_letter_code
_entity_poly.pdbx_strand_id
1 'polypeptide(L)'
;MDASQSLPELVSAAKANARTFEDRIVEASNLVAEQATTGTGGEELRSATQGLKDTAIDIFSVFEARMQHHFKRGPFSRKLRSLLAEAGEVELADRVYQYYLMTNVLKHGKGASYRELLDTPTTHFTIKTAEGGAEAAPVSGEDLIDVTAPGFFDGLADTILEAFNFLEKK
;
A
#
# COMPACT_ATOMS: atom_id res chain seq x y z
N MET A 1 7.22 -16.46 1.92
CA MET A 1 5.85 -17.02 1.73
C MET A 1 5.99 -18.41 1.13
N ASP A 2 5.20 -19.37 1.61
CA ASP A 2 5.24 -20.75 1.13
C ASP A 2 4.53 -20.85 -0.23
N ALA A 3 5.13 -21.58 -1.18
CA ALA A 3 4.57 -21.74 -2.53
C ALA A 3 3.24 -22.53 -2.54
N SER A 4 2.92 -23.23 -1.44
CA SER A 4 1.70 -24.03 -1.29
C SER A 4 0.45 -23.22 -0.91
N GLN A 5 0.60 -22.03 -0.34
CA GLN A 5 -0.53 -21.21 0.12
C GLN A 5 -1.24 -20.54 -1.05
N SER A 6 -2.57 -20.49 -1.06
CA SER A 6 -3.38 -19.74 -2.04
C SER A 6 -3.22 -18.22 -1.86
N LEU A 7 -3.53 -17.42 -2.90
CA LEU A 7 -3.40 -15.97 -2.79
C LEU A 7 -4.32 -15.40 -1.69
N PRO A 8 -5.58 -15.82 -1.54
CA PRO A 8 -6.43 -15.37 -0.44
C PRO A 8 -5.86 -15.66 0.95
N GLU A 9 -5.23 -16.82 1.15
CA GLU A 9 -4.56 -17.15 2.43
C GLU A 9 -3.37 -16.22 2.70
N LEU A 10 -2.57 -15.92 1.68
CA LEU A 10 -1.47 -14.97 1.81
C LEU A 10 -1.96 -13.56 2.11
N VAL A 11 -3.05 -13.11 1.49
CA VAL A 11 -3.67 -11.81 1.80
C VAL A 11 -4.17 -11.80 3.24
N SER A 12 -4.84 -12.86 3.70
CA SER A 12 -5.29 -12.97 5.09
C SER A 12 -4.14 -12.90 6.09
N ALA A 13 -3.03 -13.59 5.81
CA ALA A 13 -1.83 -13.53 6.65
C ALA A 13 -1.21 -12.12 6.65
N ALA A 14 -1.15 -11.48 5.48
CA ALA A 14 -0.66 -10.11 5.35
C ALA A 14 -1.54 -9.11 6.12
N LYS A 15 -2.88 -9.26 6.10
CA LYS A 15 -3.81 -8.46 6.92
C LYS A 15 -3.54 -8.64 8.42
N ALA A 16 -3.29 -9.86 8.89
CA ALA A 16 -2.98 -10.12 10.30
C ALA A 16 -1.65 -9.48 10.72
N ASN A 17 -0.63 -9.54 9.85
CA ASN A 17 0.65 -8.87 10.09
C ASN A 17 0.50 -7.35 10.09
N ALA A 18 -0.25 -6.79 9.13
CA ALA A 18 -0.53 -5.36 9.05
C ALA A 18 -1.19 -4.84 10.33
N ARG A 19 -2.20 -5.54 10.86
CA ARG A 19 -2.84 -5.19 12.14
C ARG A 19 -1.86 -5.16 13.31
N THR A 20 -0.95 -6.13 13.36
CA THR A 20 0.11 -6.14 14.38
C THR A 20 1.00 -4.89 14.30
N PHE A 21 1.31 -4.43 13.09
CA PHE A 21 2.08 -3.19 12.91
C PHE A 21 1.24 -1.95 13.22
N GLU A 22 -0.04 -1.90 12.83
CA GLU A 22 -0.97 -0.82 13.16
C GLU A 22 -1.12 -0.65 14.68
N ASP A 23 -1.31 -1.75 15.42
CA ASP A 23 -1.39 -1.74 16.89
C ASP A 23 -0.10 -1.19 17.52
N ARG A 24 1.07 -1.63 17.04
CA ARG A 24 2.39 -1.14 17.49
C ARG A 24 2.60 0.34 17.18
N ILE A 25 2.12 0.82 16.03
CA ILE A 25 2.18 2.24 15.64
C ILE A 25 1.35 3.09 16.60
N VAL A 26 0.15 2.64 16.96
CA VAL A 26 -0.72 3.34 17.92
C VAL A 26 -0.03 3.41 19.29
N GLU A 27 0.49 2.28 19.78
CA GLU A 27 1.19 2.22 21.07
C GLU A 27 2.44 3.13 21.08
N ALA A 28 3.30 3.03 20.07
CA ALA A 28 4.51 3.82 19.96
C ALA A 28 4.20 5.32 19.82
N SER A 29 3.14 5.68 19.10
CA SER A 29 2.71 7.07 18.93
C SER A 29 2.23 7.68 20.25
N ASN A 30 1.51 6.92 21.07
CA ASN A 30 1.10 7.34 22.42
C ASN A 30 2.32 7.54 23.33
N LEU A 31 3.28 6.61 23.30
CA LEU A 31 4.53 6.72 24.08
C LEU A 31 5.35 7.95 23.68
N VAL A 32 5.44 8.26 22.38
CA VAL A 32 6.14 9.48 21.89
C VAL A 32 5.42 10.76 22.35
N ALA A 33 4.08 10.76 22.34
CA ALA A 33 3.30 11.90 22.82
C ALA A 33 3.47 12.13 24.34
N GLU A 34 3.63 11.05 25.12
CA GLU A 34 3.77 11.10 26.57
C GLU A 34 5.22 11.32 27.05
N GLN A 35 6.23 10.91 26.28
CA GLN A 35 7.65 10.97 26.66
C GLN A 35 8.46 11.77 25.63
N ALA A 36 8.66 13.07 25.88
CA ALA A 36 9.51 13.93 25.04
C ALA A 36 11.03 13.57 25.08
N THR A 37 11.46 12.57 25.87
CA THR A 37 12.87 12.49 26.33
C THR A 37 13.54 11.12 26.25
N THR A 38 12.86 10.03 25.84
CA THR A 38 13.47 8.70 25.68
C THR A 38 13.36 8.27 24.20
N GLY A 39 14.49 8.14 23.51
CA GLY A 39 14.54 7.91 22.05
C GLY A 39 13.95 6.58 21.56
N THR A 40 13.39 5.75 22.44
CA THR A 40 12.88 4.40 22.15
C THR A 40 11.53 4.41 21.42
N GLY A 41 10.62 5.34 21.74
CA GLY A 41 9.31 5.41 21.10
C GLY A 41 9.37 5.77 19.61
N GLY A 42 10.31 6.65 19.24
CA GLY A 42 10.49 7.07 17.84
C GLY A 42 11.10 5.98 16.95
N GLU A 43 11.98 5.14 17.50
CA GLU A 43 12.55 4.00 16.77
C GLU A 43 11.51 2.90 16.54
N GLU A 44 10.72 2.57 17.55
CA GLU A 44 9.62 1.60 17.45
C GLU A 44 8.57 2.06 16.44
N LEU A 45 8.18 3.34 16.47
CA LEU A 45 7.25 3.93 15.50
C LEU A 45 7.77 3.80 14.06
N ARG A 46 9.06 4.11 13.84
CA ARG A 46 9.70 3.99 12.51
C ARG A 46 9.76 2.53 12.07
N SER A 47 10.14 1.63 12.96
CA SER A 47 10.25 0.19 12.67
C SER A 47 8.90 -0.41 12.30
N ALA A 48 7.86 -0.13 13.08
CA ALA A 48 6.51 -0.63 12.82
C ALA A 48 5.93 -0.03 11.52
N THR A 49 6.15 1.26 11.27
CA THR A 49 5.76 1.91 10.01
C THR A 49 6.46 1.29 8.81
N GLN A 50 7.75 0.99 8.91
CA GLN A 50 8.50 0.31 7.84
C GLN A 50 7.98 -1.11 7.61
N GLY A 51 7.70 -1.87 8.67
CA GLY A 51 7.11 -3.20 8.57
C GLY A 51 5.76 -3.20 7.86
N LEU A 52 4.93 -2.18 8.10
CA LEU A 52 3.66 -2.01 7.40
C LEU A 52 3.86 -1.72 5.89
N LYS A 53 4.82 -0.85 5.54
CA LYS A 53 5.19 -0.58 4.13
C LYS A 53 5.67 -1.84 3.43
N ASP A 54 6.58 -2.58 4.05
CA ASP A 54 7.16 -3.80 3.49
C ASP A 54 6.07 -4.85 3.27
N THR A 55 5.15 -5.01 4.23
CA THR A 55 4.00 -5.92 4.09
C THR A 55 3.11 -5.54 2.90
N ALA A 56 2.84 -4.23 2.70
CA ALA A 56 2.05 -3.75 1.58
C ALA A 56 2.74 -3.97 0.23
N ILE A 57 4.06 -3.69 0.16
CA ILE A 57 4.89 -3.95 -1.02
C ILE A 57 4.88 -5.44 -1.37
N ASP A 58 5.09 -6.31 -0.37
CA ASP A 58 5.24 -7.74 -0.55
C ASP A 58 3.94 -8.37 -1.06
N ILE A 59 2.80 -8.07 -0.42
CA ILE A 59 1.53 -8.69 -0.83
C ILE A 59 1.11 -8.27 -2.23
N PHE A 60 1.32 -7.00 -2.60
CA PHE A 60 1.03 -6.54 -3.96
C PHE A 60 1.97 -7.19 -4.98
N SER A 61 3.26 -7.31 -4.67
CA SER A 61 4.24 -7.96 -5.56
C SER A 61 3.92 -9.45 -5.76
N VAL A 62 3.45 -10.13 -4.71
CA VAL A 62 2.98 -11.53 -4.78
C VAL A 62 1.72 -11.64 -5.63
N PHE A 63 0.77 -10.73 -5.49
CA PHE A 63 -0.40 -10.66 -6.35
C PHE A 63 -0.01 -10.51 -7.82
N GLU A 64 0.86 -9.55 -8.17
CA GLU A 64 1.33 -9.38 -9.55
C GLU A 64 1.99 -10.66 -10.07
N ALA A 65 2.92 -11.25 -9.32
CA ALA A 65 3.65 -12.44 -9.73
C ALA A 65 2.72 -13.63 -9.98
N ARG A 66 1.73 -13.83 -9.10
CA ARG A 66 0.78 -14.95 -9.22
C ARG A 66 -0.18 -14.75 -10.38
N MET A 67 -0.63 -13.53 -10.62
CA MET A 67 -1.63 -13.23 -11.64
C MET A 67 -1.03 -12.89 -13.01
N GLN A 68 0.29 -12.73 -13.12
CA GLN A 68 0.98 -12.39 -14.36
C GLN A 68 0.65 -13.34 -15.52
N HIS A 69 0.39 -14.61 -15.25
CA HIS A 69 0.10 -15.62 -16.26
C HIS A 69 -1.19 -15.36 -17.06
N HIS A 70 -2.11 -14.56 -16.53
CA HIS A 70 -3.31 -14.08 -17.25
C HIS A 70 -2.98 -13.16 -18.43
N PHE A 71 -1.74 -12.65 -18.50
CA PHE A 71 -1.28 -11.74 -19.55
C PHE A 71 -0.05 -12.29 -20.27
N LYS A 72 -0.14 -12.42 -21.60
CA LYS A 72 0.98 -12.94 -22.42
C LYS A 72 2.24 -12.08 -22.33
N ARG A 73 2.11 -10.75 -22.32
CA ARG A 73 3.21 -9.77 -22.32
C ARG A 73 2.78 -8.42 -21.75
N GLY A 74 3.76 -7.67 -21.23
CA GLY A 74 3.62 -6.28 -20.82
C GLY A 74 3.45 -6.10 -19.31
N PRO A 75 3.42 -4.84 -18.84
CA PRO A 75 3.30 -4.52 -17.42
C PRO A 75 1.93 -4.95 -16.88
N PHE A 76 1.95 -5.81 -15.86
CA PHE A 76 0.77 -6.40 -15.21
C PHE A 76 -0.33 -5.37 -14.91
N SER A 77 -0.02 -4.42 -14.04
CA SER A 77 -1.00 -3.49 -13.47
C SER A 77 -1.65 -2.59 -14.52
N ARG A 78 -0.94 -2.22 -15.59
CA ARG A 78 -1.54 -1.49 -16.72
C ARG A 78 -2.49 -2.36 -17.54
N LYS A 79 -2.12 -3.62 -17.76
CA LYS A 79 -2.97 -4.58 -18.48
C LYS A 79 -4.23 -4.93 -17.69
N LEU A 80 -4.09 -5.13 -16.39
CA LEU A 80 -5.20 -5.38 -15.49
C LEU A 80 -6.15 -4.18 -15.44
N ARG A 81 -5.63 -2.96 -15.32
CA ARG A 81 -6.45 -1.73 -15.40
C ARG A 81 -7.28 -1.67 -16.68
N SER A 82 -6.65 -1.86 -17.86
CA SER A 82 -7.37 -1.84 -19.13
C SER A 82 -8.44 -2.93 -19.20
N LEU A 83 -8.12 -4.16 -18.77
CA LEU A 83 -9.05 -5.27 -18.79
C LEU A 83 -10.27 -5.03 -17.89
N LEU A 84 -10.06 -4.51 -16.68
CA LEU A 84 -11.14 -4.16 -15.75
C LEU A 84 -12.03 -3.05 -16.32
N ALA A 85 -11.42 -2.00 -16.89
CA ALA A 85 -12.16 -0.91 -17.52
C ALA A 85 -12.99 -1.39 -18.73
N GLU A 86 -12.43 -2.25 -19.57
CA GLU A 86 -13.15 -2.87 -20.71
C GLU A 86 -14.33 -3.75 -20.25
N ALA A 87 -14.23 -4.35 -19.06
CA ALA A 87 -15.30 -5.14 -18.45
C ALA A 87 -16.36 -4.29 -17.70
N GLY A 88 -16.18 -2.96 -17.63
CA GLY A 88 -17.07 -2.06 -16.89
C GLY A 88 -16.74 -1.90 -15.40
N GLU A 89 -15.70 -2.58 -14.91
CA GLU A 89 -15.23 -2.54 -13.51
C GLU A 89 -14.34 -1.30 -13.28
N VAL A 90 -14.85 -0.10 -13.57
CA VAL A 90 -14.08 1.15 -13.62
C VAL A 90 -13.46 1.51 -12.26
N GLU A 91 -14.21 1.32 -11.17
CA GLU A 91 -13.73 1.60 -9.82
C GLU A 91 -12.62 0.64 -9.39
N LEU A 92 -12.77 -0.65 -9.68
CA LEU A 92 -11.72 -1.65 -9.40
C LEU A 92 -10.48 -1.40 -10.26
N ALA A 93 -10.66 -1.00 -11.53
CA ALA A 93 -9.57 -0.61 -12.42
C ALA A 93 -8.75 0.55 -11.85
N ASP A 94 -9.44 1.57 -11.33
CA ASP A 94 -8.80 2.73 -10.70
C ASP A 94 -8.08 2.34 -9.41
N ARG A 95 -8.74 1.63 -8.48
CA ARG A 95 -8.14 1.17 -7.22
C ARG A 95 -6.86 0.35 -7.46
N VAL A 96 -6.92 -0.67 -8.33
CA VAL A 96 -5.76 -1.52 -8.67
C VAL A 96 -4.60 -0.67 -9.18
N TYR A 97 -4.90 0.28 -10.07
CA TYR A 97 -3.87 1.11 -10.66
C TYR A 97 -3.23 2.06 -9.64
N GLN A 98 -4.03 2.66 -8.77
CA GLN A 98 -3.52 3.52 -7.71
C GLN A 98 -2.66 2.75 -6.71
N TYR A 99 -3.05 1.54 -6.30
CA TYR A 99 -2.23 0.70 -5.43
C TYR A 99 -0.92 0.25 -6.11
N TYR A 100 -0.93 0.02 -7.43
CA TYR A 100 0.32 -0.18 -8.19
C TYR A 100 1.24 1.05 -8.13
N LEU A 101 0.71 2.25 -8.34
CA LEU A 101 1.50 3.48 -8.26
C LEU A 101 2.04 3.67 -6.85
N MET A 102 1.21 3.45 -5.82
CA MET A 102 1.58 3.47 -4.41
C MET A 102 2.74 2.54 -4.12
N THR A 103 2.66 1.26 -4.51
CA THR A 103 3.74 0.30 -4.30
C THR A 103 5.04 0.75 -4.96
N ASN A 104 4.98 1.34 -6.16
CA ASN A 104 6.17 1.90 -6.80
C ASN A 104 6.74 3.11 -6.06
N VAL A 105 5.88 3.96 -5.48
CA VAL A 105 6.31 5.09 -4.65
C VAL A 105 6.96 4.59 -3.36
N LEU A 106 6.40 3.57 -2.70
CA LEU A 106 7.03 2.99 -1.52
C LEU A 106 8.40 2.37 -1.83
N LYS A 107 8.57 1.78 -3.03
CA LYS A 107 9.83 1.18 -3.47
C LYS A 107 10.89 2.19 -3.94
N HIS A 108 10.48 3.27 -4.58
CA HIS A 108 11.39 4.14 -5.36
C HIS A 108 11.30 5.63 -5.01
N GLY A 109 10.36 6.03 -4.16
CA GLY A 109 10.15 7.41 -3.76
C GLY A 109 9.61 8.31 -4.89
N LYS A 110 10.20 9.50 -5.04
CA LYS A 110 9.76 10.55 -5.97
C LYS A 110 10.09 10.20 -7.42
N GLY A 111 9.31 9.31 -8.02
CA GLY A 111 9.45 8.85 -9.40
C GLY A 111 8.33 9.29 -10.35
N ALA A 112 8.22 8.61 -11.50
CA ALA A 112 7.09 8.77 -12.40
C ALA A 112 5.75 8.45 -11.72
N SER A 113 5.71 7.37 -10.92
CA SER A 113 4.50 6.96 -10.20
C SER A 113 4.02 7.99 -9.16
N TYR A 114 4.95 8.69 -8.51
CA TYR A 114 4.60 9.76 -7.57
C TYR A 114 3.97 10.95 -8.28
N ARG A 115 4.55 11.38 -9.42
CA ARG A 115 3.99 12.46 -10.24
C ARG A 115 2.59 12.12 -10.76
N GLU A 116 2.41 10.89 -11.23
CA GLU A 116 1.12 10.42 -11.71
C GLU A 116 0.05 10.36 -10.60
N LEU A 117 0.45 10.02 -9.37
CA LEU A 117 -0.44 10.09 -8.22
C LEU A 117 -0.85 11.53 -7.85
N LEU A 118 0.07 12.50 -7.97
CA LEU A 118 -0.26 13.92 -7.74
C LEU A 118 -1.23 14.48 -8.79
N ASP A 119 -1.15 13.98 -10.02
CA ASP A 119 -2.06 14.37 -11.10
C ASP A 119 -3.42 13.65 -11.03
N THR A 120 -3.57 12.69 -10.11
CA THR A 120 -4.82 11.92 -9.93
C THR A 120 -5.80 12.70 -9.06
N PRO A 121 -7.03 13.01 -9.52
CA PRO A 121 -7.96 13.90 -8.80
C PRO A 121 -8.45 13.36 -7.45
N THR A 122 -8.56 12.04 -7.32
CA THR A 122 -9.09 11.37 -6.13
C THR A 122 -8.23 10.16 -5.83
N THR A 123 -7.61 10.14 -4.65
CA THR A 123 -6.74 9.04 -4.24
C THR A 123 -7.40 8.21 -3.14
N HIS A 124 -7.25 6.88 -3.20
CA HIS A 124 -7.80 5.95 -2.18
C HIS A 124 -6.98 5.91 -0.88
N PHE A 125 -5.86 6.61 -0.85
CA PHE A 125 -4.98 6.77 0.30
C PHE A 125 -4.42 8.19 0.34
N THR A 126 -3.91 8.59 1.51
CA THR A 126 -3.38 9.94 1.71
C THR A 126 -1.95 10.05 1.18
N ILE A 127 -1.73 11.02 0.29
CA ILE A 127 -0.39 11.40 -0.18
C ILE A 127 0.10 12.55 0.70
N LYS A 128 1.30 12.41 1.29
CA LYS A 128 1.91 13.49 2.08
C LYS A 128 2.58 14.47 1.12
N THR A 129 1.86 15.51 0.71
CA THR A 129 2.42 16.62 -0.06
C THR A 129 3.14 17.58 0.88
N ALA A 130 4.37 17.96 0.54
CA ALA A 130 5.20 18.88 1.33
C ALA A 130 4.66 20.33 1.39
N GLU A 131 3.51 20.63 0.78
CA GLU A 131 2.94 21.97 0.71
C GLU A 131 1.60 22.00 1.44
N GLY A 132 1.63 22.41 2.72
CA GLY A 132 0.42 22.46 3.55
C GLY A 132 0.61 22.88 5.01
N GLY A 133 1.38 23.93 5.29
CA GLY A 133 1.19 24.78 6.48
C GLY A 133 1.81 24.35 7.83
N ALA A 134 2.71 25.22 8.31
CA ALA A 134 3.09 25.53 9.71
C ALA A 134 3.34 24.37 10.72
N GLU A 135 4.61 24.25 11.12
CA GLU A 135 5.08 23.65 12.38
C GLU A 135 4.59 22.23 12.70
N ALA A 136 5.12 21.26 11.97
CA ALA A 136 5.36 19.93 12.53
C ALA A 136 6.79 19.50 12.16
N ALA A 137 7.46 18.83 13.11
CA ALA A 137 8.83 18.36 13.09
C ALA A 137 9.31 17.82 11.71
N PRO A 138 10.62 17.81 11.41
CA PRO A 138 11.14 17.37 10.13
C PRO A 138 10.72 15.91 9.89
N VAL A 139 9.66 15.72 9.11
CA VAL A 139 9.32 14.43 8.55
C VAL A 139 10.45 14.15 7.58
N SER A 140 11.38 13.28 7.97
CA SER A 140 12.44 12.80 7.09
C SER A 140 11.82 12.50 5.72
N GLY A 141 12.39 13.07 4.66
CA GLY A 141 11.77 13.23 3.33
C GLY A 141 11.47 11.96 2.53
N GLU A 142 11.13 10.85 3.19
CA GLU A 142 10.93 9.51 2.65
C GLU A 142 9.49 9.00 2.81
N ASP A 143 8.62 9.66 3.59
CA ASP A 143 7.23 9.26 3.80
C ASP A 143 6.28 9.99 2.84
N LEU A 144 6.27 9.61 1.57
CA LEU A 144 5.39 10.22 0.54
C LEU A 144 3.95 9.74 0.61
N ILE A 145 3.72 8.56 1.20
CA ILE A 145 2.41 7.93 1.35
C ILE A 145 2.15 7.71 2.83
N ASP A 146 0.96 8.08 3.29
CA ASP A 146 0.53 7.80 4.65
C ASP A 146 -0.02 6.38 4.78
N VAL A 147 0.87 5.41 5.00
CA VAL A 147 0.48 4.01 5.19
C VAL A 147 -0.23 3.77 6.53
N THR A 148 -0.17 4.72 7.46
CA THR A 148 -0.78 4.62 8.78
C THR A 148 -2.22 5.14 8.81
N ALA A 149 -2.73 5.61 7.67
CA ALA A 149 -4.11 6.06 7.55
C ALA A 149 -5.07 4.89 7.85
N PRO A 150 -6.13 5.10 8.64
CA PRO A 150 -7.09 4.05 8.96
C PRO A 150 -7.66 3.39 7.69
N GLY A 151 -7.66 2.05 7.66
CA GLY A 151 -8.19 1.28 6.53
C GLY A 151 -7.28 1.22 5.30
N PHE A 152 -6.06 1.79 5.34
CA PHE A 152 -5.10 1.72 4.23
C PHE A 152 -4.85 0.28 3.78
N PHE A 153 -4.49 -0.60 4.72
CA PHE A 153 -4.15 -1.98 4.39
C PHE A 153 -5.39 -2.81 4.02
N ASP A 154 -6.52 -2.57 4.68
CA ASP A 154 -7.79 -3.21 4.33
C ASP A 154 -8.19 -2.88 2.89
N GLY A 155 -8.10 -1.61 2.48
CA GLY A 155 -8.39 -1.19 1.11
C GLY A 155 -7.47 -1.85 0.07
N LEU A 156 -6.17 -1.99 0.37
CA LEU A 156 -5.22 -2.72 -0.47
C LEU A 156 -5.61 -4.19 -0.60
N ALA A 157 -5.87 -4.84 0.53
CA ALA A 157 -6.20 -6.27 0.57
C ALA A 157 -7.51 -6.58 -0.16
N ASP A 158 -8.54 -5.78 0.06
CA ASP A 158 -9.84 -5.94 -0.58
C ASP A 158 -9.72 -5.74 -2.11
N THR A 159 -8.95 -4.74 -2.54
CA THR A 159 -8.66 -4.52 -3.97
C THR A 159 -7.95 -5.73 -4.60
N ILE A 160 -6.96 -6.31 -3.92
CA ILE A 160 -6.25 -7.51 -4.39
C ILE A 160 -7.22 -8.69 -4.53
N LEU A 161 -8.08 -8.92 -3.53
CA LEU A 161 -9.03 -10.04 -3.54
C LEU A 161 -10.11 -9.87 -4.61
N GLU A 162 -10.64 -8.67 -4.80
CA GLU A 162 -11.60 -8.37 -5.85
C GLU A 162 -10.99 -8.59 -7.24
N ALA A 163 -9.79 -8.06 -7.48
CA ALA A 163 -9.09 -8.24 -8.75
C ALA A 163 -8.69 -9.70 -9.01
N PHE A 164 -8.27 -10.43 -7.98
CA PHE A 164 -8.04 -11.87 -8.05
C PHE A 164 -9.31 -12.62 -8.46
N ASN A 165 -10.43 -12.37 -7.77
CA ASN A 165 -11.70 -13.01 -8.08
C ASN A 165 -12.18 -12.70 -9.50
N PHE A 166 -11.94 -11.48 -10.00
CA PHE A 166 -12.24 -11.11 -11.38
C PHE A 166 -11.42 -11.93 -12.38
N LEU A 167 -10.12 -12.08 -12.16
CA LEU A 167 -9.23 -12.82 -13.06
C LEU A 167 -9.51 -14.33 -13.06
N GLU A 168 -9.81 -14.91 -11.91
CA GLU A 168 -10.07 -16.35 -11.79
C GLU A 168 -11.47 -16.78 -12.27
N LYS A 169 -12.42 -15.84 -12.38
CA LYS A 169 -13.77 -16.11 -12.91
C LYS A 169 -13.83 -16.09 -14.44
N LYS A 170 -12.74 -15.72 -15.11
CA LYS A 170 -12.66 -15.58 -16.57
C LYS A 170 -12.15 -16.85 -17.23
#